data_AF-B9SFY0-F1
#
_entry.id   AF-B9SFY0-F1
#
_cell.length_a   1.000
_cell.length_b   1.000
_cell.length_c   1.000
_cell.angle_alpha   90.00
_cell.angle_beta   90.00
_cell.angle_gamma   90.00
#
_symmetry.space_group_name_H-M   'P 1'
#
loop_
_entity.id
_entity.type
_entity.pdbx_description
1 polymer ?
#
loop_
_entity_poly.entity_id
_entity_poly.type
_entity_poly.pdbx_seq_one_letter_code
_entity_poly.pdbx_strand_id
1 'polypeptide(L)'
;MAIARADYWANACTQNFADIILNETLFNYTQHIQNLSLYYNCEIETISKIPPEKRLPCSSANGESLNAFYATDELLEEWGLLNRYECLNTVKIPVPVDTLGEIWRGVDALERVLRQGFNVSYRIQQECVPCVASGGICGTNTNTFNFICLCRDQPHDSWCSGHHG
;
A
#
# COMPACT_ATOMS: atom_id res chain seq x y z
N MET A 1 -12.24 -2.44 2.58
CA MET A 1 -11.64 -3.03 1.36
C MET A 1 -10.15 -3.20 1.60
N ALA A 2 -9.50 -4.20 1.00
CA ALA A 2 -8.05 -4.35 1.10
C ALA A 2 -7.37 -3.76 -0.14
N ILE A 3 -6.22 -3.11 0.03
CA ILE A 3 -5.35 -2.68 -1.06
C ILE A 3 -3.99 -3.36 -0.88
N ALA A 4 -3.47 -3.91 -1.98
CA ALA A 4 -2.14 -4.48 -2.07
C ALA A 4 -1.46 -3.97 -3.35
N ARG A 5 -0.14 -4.00 -3.37
CA ARG A 5 0.64 -3.68 -4.56
C ARG A 5 0.69 -4.88 -5.50
N ALA A 6 0.28 -4.66 -6.74
CA ALA A 6 0.14 -5.74 -7.72
C ALA A 6 1.47 -6.41 -8.08
N ASP A 7 2.57 -5.67 -8.06
CA ASP A 7 3.92 -6.18 -8.36
C ASP A 7 4.49 -7.09 -7.27
N TYR A 8 3.97 -7.02 -6.05
CA TYR A 8 4.30 -7.96 -4.97
C TYR A 8 3.39 -9.19 -4.91
N TRP A 9 2.55 -9.39 -5.93
CA TRP A 9 1.65 -10.53 -5.98
C TRP A 9 2.39 -11.86 -6.03
N ALA A 10 3.46 -11.95 -6.83
CA ALA A 10 4.20 -13.19 -7.03
C ALA A 10 5.27 -13.41 -5.95
N ASN A 11 6.08 -12.38 -5.67
CA ASN A 11 7.16 -12.44 -4.69
C ASN A 11 7.48 -11.03 -4.15
N ALA A 12 8.40 -10.94 -3.19
CA ALA A 12 8.84 -9.68 -2.59
C ALA A 12 9.90 -8.93 -3.44
N CYS A 13 10.04 -9.23 -4.72
CA CYS A 13 11.01 -8.60 -5.61
C CYS A 13 10.30 -7.77 -6.68
N THR A 14 10.63 -6.48 -6.74
CA THR A 14 10.04 -5.56 -7.73
C THR A 14 11.11 -4.86 -8.55
N GLN A 15 10.70 -4.35 -9.70
CA GLN A 15 11.46 -3.39 -10.52
C GLN A 15 10.87 -1.97 -10.41
N ASN A 16 9.77 -1.79 -9.66
CA ASN A 16 9.12 -0.51 -9.41
C ASN A 16 9.39 -0.07 -7.97
N PHE A 17 10.33 0.85 -7.80
CA PHE A 17 10.79 1.31 -6.49
C PHE A 17 10.05 2.53 -5.94
N ALA A 18 8.87 2.87 -6.47
CA ALA A 18 8.08 3.97 -5.95
C ALA A 18 7.54 3.64 -4.54
N ASP A 19 7.56 4.62 -3.63
CA ASP A 19 6.92 4.48 -2.32
C ASP A 19 5.39 4.39 -2.44
N ILE A 20 4.77 3.67 -1.49
CA ILE A 20 3.32 3.65 -1.37
C ILE A 20 2.91 4.77 -0.42
N ILE A 21 2.30 5.81 -0.96
CA ILE A 21 1.63 6.83 -0.16
C ILE A 21 0.13 6.64 -0.38
N LEU A 22 -0.58 6.26 0.69
CA LEU A 22 -2.03 6.20 0.65
C LEU A 22 -2.57 7.61 0.39
N ASN A 23 -3.49 7.75 -0.55
CA ASN A 23 -4.19 9.02 -0.72
C ASN A 23 -5.20 9.20 0.43
N GLU A 24 -4.75 9.83 1.52
CA GLU A 24 -5.55 10.04 2.73
C GLU A 24 -6.76 10.98 2.52
N THR A 25 -6.88 11.63 1.37
CA THR A 25 -8.10 12.37 1.01
C THR A 25 -9.25 11.46 0.61
N LEU A 26 -8.94 10.30 0.02
CA LEU A 26 -9.93 9.32 -0.47
C LEU A 26 -10.07 8.12 0.44
N PHE A 27 -9.01 7.76 1.18
CA PHE A 27 -8.96 6.56 1.99
C PHE A 27 -8.52 6.86 3.41
N ASN A 28 -9.00 6.06 4.34
CA ASN A 28 -8.44 5.98 5.69
C ASN A 28 -7.95 4.57 5.95
N TYR A 29 -6.85 4.46 6.69
CA TYR A 29 -6.48 3.20 7.31
C TYR A 29 -7.55 2.80 8.33
N THR A 30 -7.94 1.53 8.31
CA THR A 30 -8.88 0.95 9.28
C THR A 30 -8.16 0.21 10.41
N GLN A 31 -6.84 0.11 10.31
CA GLN A 31 -5.95 -0.62 11.21
C GLN A 31 -4.79 0.29 11.61
N HIS A 32 -4.08 -0.10 12.68
CA HIS A 32 -2.82 0.55 13.03
C HIS A 32 -1.75 0.03 12.06
N ILE A 33 -1.07 0.96 11.40
CA ILE A 33 -0.11 0.67 10.35
C ILE A 33 1.29 1.03 10.80
N GLN A 34 2.27 0.21 10.40
CA GLN A 34 3.69 0.53 10.49
C GLN A 34 4.32 0.44 9.09
N ASN A 35 5.36 1.22 8.86
CA ASN A 35 6.14 1.12 7.63
C ASN A 35 7.12 -0.05 7.72
N LEU A 36 6.95 -1.02 6.83
CA LEU A 36 7.98 -2.00 6.49
C LEU A 36 8.75 -1.49 5.28
N SER A 37 10.07 -1.50 5.35
CA SER A 37 10.93 -1.09 4.24
C SER A 37 11.56 -2.31 3.56
N LEU A 38 11.44 -2.38 2.24
CA LEU A 38 12.15 -3.35 1.39
C LEU A 38 13.29 -2.62 0.69
N TYR A 39 14.50 -3.11 0.87
CA TYR A 39 15.73 -2.53 0.37
C TYR A 39 16.28 -3.38 -0.77
N TYR A 40 16.71 -2.74 -1.86
CA TYR A 40 17.23 -3.43 -3.04
C TYR A 40 18.52 -2.80 -3.53
N ASN A 41 19.32 -3.63 -4.21
CA ASN A 41 20.63 -3.27 -4.77
C ASN A 41 21.55 -2.69 -3.69
N CYS A 42 21.67 -3.40 -2.59
CA CYS A 42 22.49 -3.00 -1.46
C CYS A 42 23.96 -3.40 -1.63
N GLU A 43 24.85 -2.60 -1.05
CA GLU A 43 26.27 -2.94 -0.97
C GLU A 43 26.52 -4.15 -0.08
N ILE A 44 27.62 -4.85 -0.34
CA ILE A 44 28.00 -6.08 0.38
C ILE A 44 28.19 -5.79 1.88
N GLU A 45 28.75 -4.62 2.22
CA GLU A 45 28.95 -4.22 3.62
C GLU A 45 27.63 -4.15 4.39
N THR A 46 26.58 -3.63 3.77
CA THR A 46 25.24 -3.59 4.35
C THR A 46 24.69 -5.01 4.51
N ILE A 47 24.69 -5.80 3.44
CA ILE A 47 24.14 -7.18 3.45
C ILE A 47 24.84 -8.09 4.44
N SER A 48 26.15 -7.92 4.65
CA SER A 48 26.93 -8.75 5.56
C SER A 48 26.41 -8.73 7.01
N LYS A 49 25.77 -7.62 7.41
CA LYS A 49 25.20 -7.41 8.76
C LYS A 49 23.74 -7.85 8.87
N ILE A 50 23.07 -8.14 7.74
CA ILE A 50 21.66 -8.55 7.72
C ILE A 50 21.55 -10.05 8.01
N PRO A 51 20.68 -10.49 8.93
CA PRO A 51 20.41 -11.91 9.14
C PRO A 51 19.91 -12.61 7.86
N PRO A 52 20.39 -13.81 7.52
CA PRO A 52 20.03 -14.51 6.28
C PRO A 52 18.51 -14.65 6.05
N GLU A 53 17.73 -14.87 7.11
CA GLU A 53 16.27 -14.99 7.09
C GLU A 53 15.53 -13.70 6.73
N LYS A 54 16.21 -12.56 6.78
CA LYS A 54 15.69 -11.24 6.38
C LYS A 54 16.13 -10.82 4.98
N ARG A 55 17.00 -11.60 4.34
CA ARG A 55 17.46 -11.36 2.96
C ARG A 55 16.42 -11.87 1.97
N LEU A 56 16.24 -11.14 0.88
CA LEU A 56 15.30 -11.48 -0.18
C LEU A 56 16.06 -12.12 -1.35
N PRO A 57 15.59 -13.26 -1.89
CA PRO A 57 16.23 -13.94 -3.01
C PRO A 57 15.86 -13.27 -4.35
N CYS A 58 16.18 -11.98 -4.48
CA CYS A 58 15.87 -11.21 -5.68
C CYS A 58 16.95 -11.36 -6.75
N SER A 59 16.52 -11.30 -8.01
CA SER A 59 17.42 -11.27 -9.16
C SER A 59 17.03 -10.15 -10.12
N SER A 60 18.01 -9.63 -10.85
CA SER A 60 17.79 -8.67 -11.94
C SER A 60 17.09 -9.34 -13.12
N ALA A 61 16.63 -8.54 -14.09
CA ALA A 61 16.07 -9.06 -15.34
C ALA A 61 17.05 -9.97 -16.11
N ASN A 62 18.35 -9.81 -15.87
CA ASN A 62 19.41 -10.62 -16.48
C ASN A 62 19.76 -11.88 -15.65
N GLY A 63 19.06 -12.12 -14.54
CA GLY A 63 19.27 -13.28 -13.66
C GLY A 63 20.37 -13.10 -12.62
N GLU A 64 21.00 -11.92 -12.55
CA GLU A 64 22.04 -11.64 -11.54
C GLU A 64 21.41 -11.47 -10.16
N SER A 65 21.98 -12.12 -9.14
CA SER A 65 21.51 -11.99 -7.76
C SER A 65 21.59 -10.53 -7.31
N LEU A 66 20.49 -10.01 -6.75
CA LEU A 66 20.42 -8.69 -6.16
C LEU A 66 20.44 -8.81 -4.64
N ASN A 67 21.30 -8.00 -4.04
CA ASN A 67 21.37 -7.81 -2.61
C ASN A 67 20.13 -7.06 -2.15
N ALA A 68 19.20 -7.77 -1.50
CA ALA A 68 17.95 -7.21 -1.01
C ALA A 68 17.58 -7.77 0.35
N PHE A 69 16.85 -6.99 1.14
CA PHE A 69 16.36 -7.38 2.46
C PHE A 69 15.13 -6.56 2.87
N TYR A 70 14.48 -6.95 3.98
CA TYR A 70 13.36 -6.22 4.55
C TYR A 70 13.57 -5.97 6.04
N ALA A 71 13.18 -4.78 6.51
CA ALA A 71 13.31 -4.37 7.90
C ALA A 71 12.34 -3.23 8.25
N THR A 72 12.05 -3.09 9.54
CA THR A 72 11.55 -1.85 10.12
C THR A 72 12.74 -0.99 10.57
N ASP A 73 12.49 0.30 10.84
CA ASP A 73 13.52 1.20 11.39
C ASP A 73 14.08 0.69 12.73
N GLU A 74 13.24 0.04 13.56
CA GLU A 74 13.64 -0.61 14.81
C GLU A 74 14.67 -1.72 14.60
N LEU A 75 14.45 -2.61 13.62
CA LEU A 75 15.41 -3.67 13.28
C LEU A 75 16.73 -3.10 12.70
N LEU A 76 16.63 -2.03 11.91
CA LEU A 76 17.84 -1.35 11.42
C LEU A 76 18.65 -0.75 12.57
N GLU A 77 18.00 -0.23 13.60
CA GLU A 77 18.66 0.27 14.81
C GLU A 77 19.35 -0.87 15.57
N GLU A 78 18.67 -2.00 15.76
CA GLU A 78 19.24 -3.20 16.39
C GLU A 78 20.49 -3.72 15.65
N TRP A 79 20.50 -3.66 14.32
CA TRP A 79 21.64 -4.08 13.50
C TRP A 79 22.72 -2.99 13.36
N GLY A 80 22.55 -1.83 14.00
CA GLY A 80 23.47 -0.70 13.90
C GLY A 80 23.57 -0.12 12.48
N LEU A 81 22.52 -0.29 11.69
CA LEU A 81 22.40 0.10 10.29
C LEU A 81 21.50 1.32 10.06
N LEU A 82 20.76 1.77 11.08
CA LEU A 82 19.92 2.97 10.96
C LEU A 82 20.79 4.16 10.48
N ASN A 83 20.42 4.74 9.33
CA ASN A 83 21.18 5.80 8.63
C ASN A 83 22.60 5.41 8.17
N ARG A 84 22.94 4.12 8.12
CA ARG A 84 24.26 3.58 7.72
C ARG A 84 24.17 2.45 6.70
N TYR A 85 22.98 2.19 6.17
CA TYR A 85 22.78 1.24 5.08
C TYR A 85 23.04 1.92 3.73
N GLU A 86 23.57 1.16 2.79
CA GLU A 86 23.88 1.61 1.43
C GLU A 86 23.12 0.73 0.45
N CYS A 87 21.98 1.24 -0.02
CA CYS A 87 21.09 0.58 -0.98
C CYS A 87 20.60 1.60 -2.00
N LEU A 88 20.60 1.24 -3.29
CA LEU A 88 20.17 2.16 -4.34
C LEU A 88 18.66 2.43 -4.29
N ASN A 89 17.87 1.43 -3.87
CA ASN A 89 16.43 1.53 -3.89
C ASN A 89 15.84 1.09 -2.55
N THR A 90 14.81 1.80 -2.10
CA THR A 90 14.02 1.47 -0.92
C THR A 90 12.56 1.66 -1.26
N VAL A 91 11.71 0.71 -0.85
CA VAL A 91 10.26 0.82 -0.98
C VAL A 91 9.64 0.71 0.40
N LYS A 92 8.93 1.75 0.82
CA LYS A 92 8.14 1.73 2.05
C LYS A 92 6.75 1.17 1.77
N ILE A 93 6.38 0.17 2.56
CA ILE A 93 5.10 -0.54 2.47
C ILE A 93 4.38 -0.42 3.81
N PRO A 94 3.21 0.24 3.86
CA PRO A 94 2.36 0.20 5.04
C PRO A 94 1.85 -1.24 5.26
N VAL A 95 2.11 -1.78 6.44
CA VAL A 95 1.63 -3.10 6.89
C VAL A 95 0.88 -2.97 8.22
N PRO A 96 -0.17 -3.77 8.47
CA PRO A 96 -0.84 -3.80 9.76
C PRO A 96 0.11 -4.29 10.87
N VAL A 97 0.15 -3.61 12.01
CA VAL A 97 1.08 -3.93 13.12
C VAL A 97 0.94 -5.37 13.63
N ASP A 98 -0.28 -5.91 13.62
CA ASP A 98 -0.58 -7.29 14.02
C ASP A 98 0.01 -8.36 13.08
N THR A 99 0.43 -7.99 11.87
CA THR A 99 1.08 -8.89 10.90
C THR A 99 2.60 -9.02 11.08
N LEU A 100 3.23 -8.15 11.88
CA LEU A 100 4.69 -8.13 12.03
C LEU A 100 5.23 -9.46 12.59
N GLY A 101 4.55 -10.03 13.58
CA GLY A 101 4.92 -11.33 14.14
C GLY A 101 4.87 -12.48 13.11
N GLU A 102 4.04 -12.35 12.07
CA GLU A 102 4.01 -13.27 10.94
C GLU A 102 5.14 -12.99 9.94
N ILE A 103 5.32 -11.73 9.53
CA ILE A 103 6.40 -11.28 8.62
C ILE A 103 7.76 -11.80 9.10
N TRP A 104 8.01 -11.76 10.42
CA TRP A 104 9.30 -12.16 10.97
C TRP A 104 9.59 -13.66 10.92
N ARG A 105 8.62 -14.50 10.55
CA ARG A 105 8.82 -15.95 10.37
C ARG A 105 9.59 -16.30 9.09
N GLY A 106 9.75 -15.37 8.16
CA GLY A 106 10.56 -15.54 6.95
C GLY A 106 9.88 -15.02 5.68
N VAL A 107 10.59 -15.18 4.55
CA VAL A 107 10.20 -14.61 3.25
C VAL A 107 8.81 -15.08 2.79
N ASP A 108 8.48 -16.37 2.93
CA ASP A 108 7.16 -16.88 2.54
C ASP A 108 6.00 -16.23 3.30
N ALA A 109 6.24 -15.86 4.56
CA ALA A 109 5.26 -15.18 5.39
C ALA A 109 5.17 -13.69 5.02
N LEU A 110 6.31 -13.03 4.79
CA LEU A 110 6.35 -11.68 4.24
C LEU A 110 5.54 -11.58 2.95
N GLU A 111 5.81 -12.42 1.96
CA GLU A 111 5.12 -12.34 0.67
C GLU A 111 3.61 -12.57 0.78
N ARG A 112 3.17 -13.41 1.72
CA ARG A 112 1.75 -13.61 2.01
C ARG A 112 1.10 -12.33 2.54
N VAL A 113 1.77 -11.64 3.47
CA VAL A 113 1.29 -10.36 4.00
C VAL A 113 1.28 -9.28 2.91
N LEU A 114 2.32 -9.22 2.06
CA LEU A 114 2.35 -8.30 0.92
C LEU A 114 1.19 -8.55 -0.07
N ARG A 115 0.87 -9.82 -0.34
CA ARG A 115 -0.29 -10.22 -1.16
C ARG A 115 -1.63 -9.85 -0.54
N GLN A 116 -1.78 -10.00 0.78
CA GLN A 116 -3.00 -9.66 1.50
C GLN A 116 -3.21 -8.14 1.56
N GLY A 117 -2.11 -7.38 1.69
CA GLY A 117 -2.14 -5.94 1.81
C GLY A 117 -2.72 -5.48 3.15
N PHE A 118 -3.40 -4.33 3.14
CA PHE A 118 -3.96 -3.71 4.33
C PHE A 118 -5.37 -3.16 4.07
N ASN A 119 -6.19 -3.13 5.11
CA ASN A 119 -7.56 -2.66 4.99
C ASN A 119 -7.67 -1.14 5.06
N VAL A 120 -8.40 -0.59 4.11
CA VAL A 120 -8.81 0.82 4.07
C VAL A 120 -10.34 0.95 4.02
N SER A 121 -10.82 2.09 4.49
CA SER A 121 -12.18 2.57 4.26
C SER A 121 -12.13 3.71 3.27
N TYR A 122 -13.07 3.72 2.32
CA TYR A 122 -13.25 4.85 1.43
C TYR A 122 -13.93 6.01 2.19
N ARG A 123 -13.38 7.22 2.09
CA ARG A 123 -14.02 8.43 2.61
C ARG A 123 -15.17 8.78 1.67
N ILE A 124 -16.40 8.69 2.18
CA ILE A 124 -17.57 9.20 1.48
C ILE A 124 -17.41 10.72 1.40
N GLN A 125 -17.38 11.26 0.18
CA GLN A 125 -17.44 12.71 -0.06
C GLN A 125 -18.69 13.27 0.62
N GLN A 126 -18.60 14.42 1.29
CA GLN A 126 -19.74 15.01 2.03
C GLN A 126 -20.95 15.22 1.10
N GLU A 127 -20.67 15.55 -0.15
CA GLU A 127 -21.59 15.72 -1.28
C GLU A 127 -22.39 14.45 -1.58
N CYS A 128 -21.83 13.27 -1.27
CA CYS A 128 -22.47 11.98 -1.50
C CYS A 128 -23.57 11.65 -0.48
N VAL A 129 -23.51 12.22 0.73
CA VAL A 129 -24.48 11.97 1.80
C VAL A 129 -25.93 12.32 1.38
N PRO A 130 -26.25 13.53 0.89
CA PRO A 130 -27.61 13.86 0.45
C PRO A 130 -28.04 13.06 -0.79
N CYS A 131 -27.11 12.70 -1.67
CA CYS A 131 -27.39 11.88 -2.84
C CYS A 131 -27.90 10.48 -2.44
N VAL A 132 -27.17 9.78 -1.57
CA VAL A 132 -27.58 8.45 -1.10
C VAL A 132 -28.88 8.53 -0.29
N ALA A 133 -29.02 9.56 0.55
CA ALA A 133 -30.24 9.78 1.35
C ALA A 133 -31.51 9.98 0.50
N SER A 134 -31.36 10.52 -0.71
CA SER A 134 -32.46 10.70 -1.68
C SER A 134 -32.67 9.49 -2.61
N GLY A 135 -31.93 8.39 -2.40
CA GLY A 135 -32.03 7.16 -3.20
C GLY A 135 -31.16 7.13 -4.46
N GLY A 136 -30.22 8.09 -4.59
CA GLY A 136 -29.27 8.15 -5.69
C GLY A 136 -27.97 7.37 -5.44
N ILE A 137 -27.14 7.30 -6.48
CA ILE A 137 -25.79 6.72 -6.44
C ILE A 137 -24.77 7.83 -6.70
N CYS A 138 -23.76 7.94 -5.85
CA CYS A 138 -22.72 8.95 -6.02
C CYS A 138 -21.80 8.59 -7.19
N GLY A 139 -21.49 9.59 -8.01
CA GLY A 139 -20.59 9.44 -9.14
C GLY A 139 -19.73 10.67 -9.36
N THR A 140 -18.87 10.56 -10.36
CA THR A 140 -18.04 11.65 -10.85
C THR A 140 -18.29 11.79 -12.34
N ASN A 141 -18.53 13.01 -12.81
CA ASN A 141 -18.66 13.28 -14.24
C ASN A 141 -17.29 13.10 -14.89
N THR A 142 -17.19 12.23 -15.90
CA THR A 142 -15.91 11.88 -16.53
C THR A 142 -15.31 13.00 -17.38
N ASN A 143 -16.09 14.02 -17.76
CA ASN A 143 -15.61 15.15 -18.54
C ASN A 143 -15.12 16.30 -17.66
N THR A 144 -15.84 16.60 -16.57
CA THR A 144 -15.53 17.74 -15.68
C THR A 144 -14.82 17.33 -14.39
N PHE A 145 -14.79 16.04 -14.07
CA PHE A 145 -14.33 15.47 -12.80
C PHE A 145 -15.07 15.99 -11.56
N ASN A 146 -16.20 16.68 -11.75
CA ASN A 146 -17.05 17.15 -10.66
C ASN A 146 -17.92 16.03 -10.10
N PHE A 147 -18.28 16.14 -8.83
CA PHE A 147 -19.28 15.30 -8.18
C PHE A 147 -20.62 15.35 -8.95
N ILE A 148 -21.31 14.21 -9.01
CA ILE A 148 -22.66 14.12 -9.56
C ILE A 148 -23.45 13.06 -8.80
N CYS A 149 -24.73 13.32 -8.55
CA CYS A 149 -25.68 12.36 -8.02
C CYS A 149 -26.42 11.66 -9.16
N LEU A 150 -26.20 10.36 -9.32
CA LEU A 150 -26.87 9.55 -10.35
C LEU A 150 -28.23 9.09 -9.82
N CYS A 151 -29.29 9.69 -10.37
CA CYS A 151 -30.67 9.36 -10.03
C CYS A 151 -31.34 8.58 -11.16
N ARG A 152 -32.51 7.99 -10.87
CA ARG A 152 -33.24 7.14 -11.83
C ARG A 152 -33.75 7.93 -13.04
N ASP A 153 -34.11 9.18 -12.83
CA ASP A 153 -34.57 10.12 -13.84
C ASP A 153 -33.38 10.67 -14.65
N GLN A 154 -32.50 11.40 -13.98
CA GLN A 154 -31.32 12.01 -14.59
C GLN A 154 -30.25 12.30 -13.53
N PRO A 155 -29.00 12.58 -13.92
CA PRO A 155 -28.00 13.06 -12.99
C PRO A 155 -28.36 14.45 -12.42
N HIS A 156 -28.13 14.66 -11.12
CA HIS A 156 -28.32 15.93 -10.41
C HIS A 156 -27.02 16.34 -9.69
N ASP A 157 -26.88 17.62 -9.35
CA ASP A 157 -25.63 18.13 -8.75
C ASP A 157 -25.41 17.68 -7.30
N SER A 158 -26.46 17.29 -6.57
CA SER A 158 -26.39 17.07 -5.12
C SER A 158 -27.29 15.93 -4.60
N TRP A 159 -28.55 15.87 -5.03
CA TRP A 159 -29.52 14.84 -4.60
C TRP A 159 -30.59 14.59 -5.66
N CYS A 160 -31.28 13.45 -5.56
CA CYS A 160 -32.42 13.12 -6.41
C CYS A 160 -33.64 13.93 -6.00
N SER A 161 -34.10 14.78 -6.91
CA SER A 161 -35.38 15.45 -6.73
C SER A 161 -36.48 14.39 -6.79
N GLY A 162 -37.12 14.12 -5.65
CA GLY A 162 -38.26 13.21 -5.62
C GLY A 162 -39.32 13.71 -6.59
N HIS A 163 -39.82 12.83 -7.45
CA HIS A 163 -41.04 13.07 -8.20
C HIS A 163 -42.20 13.10 -7.18
N HIS A 164 -42.40 14.24 -6.52
CA HIS A 164 -43.67 14.52 -5.87
C HIS A 164 -44.68 14.72 -7.00
N GLY A 165 -45.44 13.65 -7.27
CA GLY A 165 -46.78 13.62 -7.89
C GLY A 165 -47.03 14.58 -9.05
#